data_AF-A0A538GBJ4-F1
#
_entry.id   AF-A0A538GBJ4-F1
#
_cell.length_a   1.000
_cell.length_b   1.000
_cell.length_c   1.000
_cell.angle_alpha   90.00
_cell.angle_beta   90.00
_cell.angle_gamma   90.00
#
_symmetry.space_group_name_H-M   'P 1'
#
loop_
_entity.id
_entity.type
_entity.pdbx_description
1 polymer ?
#
loop_
_entity_poly.entity_id
_entity_poly.type
_entity_poly.pdbx_seq_one_letter_code
_entity_poly.pdbx_strand_id
1 'polypeptide(L)'
;MKVSDYHDLFNSIVGGGPAPIPARVSYDVRWLGGGAASHIRDTTFGFVGDFVAGPAQISFTAMNEHGDVLYESDAAGQSSPLTPGVGTERNGVFFS
;
A
#
# COMPACT_ATOMS: atom_id res chain seq x y z
N MET A 1 15.63 -16.53 2.16
CA MET A 1 16.89 -15.76 2.28
C MET A 1 16.51 -14.30 2.39
N LYS A 2 16.88 -13.60 3.48
CA LYS A 2 16.64 -12.16 3.61
C LYS A 2 17.83 -11.43 2.98
N VAL A 3 17.56 -10.50 2.06
CA VAL A 3 18.56 -9.58 1.53
C VAL A 3 18.45 -8.29 2.33
N SER A 4 19.54 -7.87 2.96
CA SER A 4 19.59 -6.62 3.70
C SER A 4 19.60 -5.45 2.70
N ASP A 5 18.64 -4.54 2.83
CA ASP A 5 18.66 -3.29 2.09
C ASP A 5 19.51 -2.28 2.86
N TYR A 6 20.67 -1.95 2.29
CA TYR A 6 21.60 -0.98 2.85
C TYR A 6 21.42 0.42 2.26
N HIS A 7 20.49 0.60 1.32
CA HIS A 7 20.25 1.82 0.53
C HIS A 7 21.42 2.23 -0.38
N ASP A 8 22.68 2.20 0.10
CA ASP A 8 23.89 2.54 -0.65
C ASP A 8 25.09 1.61 -0.32
N LEU A 9 26.14 1.73 -1.14
CA LEU A 9 27.35 0.93 -1.04
C LEU A 9 28.11 1.18 0.28
N PHE A 10 28.21 2.41 0.74
CA PHE A 10 28.97 2.73 1.96
C PHE A 10 28.31 2.12 3.19
N ASN A 11 26.98 2.20 3.28
CA ASN A 11 26.19 1.55 4.30
C ASN A 11 26.34 0.02 4.24
N SER A 12 26.45 -0.58 3.05
CA SER A 12 26.68 -2.02 2.91
C SER A 12 28.07 -2.46 3.38
N ILE A 13 29.10 -1.63 3.17
CA ILE A 13 30.49 -1.91 3.59
C ILE A 13 30.60 -1.95 5.13
N VAL A 14 29.85 -1.10 5.83
CA VAL A 14 29.87 -1.03 7.30
C VAL A 14 28.83 -1.92 7.98
N GLY A 15 28.11 -2.75 7.21
CA GLY A 15 27.11 -3.68 7.75
C GLY A 15 25.75 -3.07 8.08
N GLY A 16 25.47 -1.85 7.62
CA GLY A 16 24.15 -1.21 7.67
C GLY A 16 23.79 -0.63 9.02
N GLY A 17 24.40 0.50 9.38
CA GLY A 17 23.98 1.35 10.49
C GLY A 17 23.80 0.63 11.84
N PRO A 18 23.05 1.23 12.78
CA PRO A 18 22.66 0.58 14.02
C PRO A 18 21.81 -0.68 13.76
N ALA A 19 21.85 -1.64 14.69
CA ALA A 19 21.01 -2.82 14.61
C ALA A 19 19.53 -2.42 14.46
N PRO A 20 18.80 -3.02 13.50
CA PRO A 20 17.40 -2.68 13.28
C PRO A 20 16.57 -3.00 14.52
N ILE A 21 15.71 -2.07 14.90
CA ILE A 21 14.78 -2.24 16.02
C ILE A 21 13.48 -2.83 15.47
N PRO A 22 12.98 -3.96 16.03
CA PRO A 22 11.68 -4.48 15.66
C PRO A 22 10.58 -3.43 15.83
N ALA A 23 9.72 -3.33 14.83
CA ALA A 23 8.61 -2.38 14.81
C ALA A 23 7.36 -3.03 14.23
N ARG A 24 6.21 -2.48 14.62
CA ARG A 24 4.91 -2.87 14.10
C ARG A 24 4.20 -1.68 13.49
N VAL A 25 3.41 -1.96 12.46
CA VAL A 25 2.47 -1.01 11.88
C VAL A 25 1.11 -1.70 11.76
N SER A 26 0.07 -0.99 12.15
CA SER A 26 -1.32 -1.42 12.02
C SER A 26 -2.02 -0.48 11.06
N TYR A 27 -2.82 -1.04 10.15
CA TYR A 27 -3.61 -0.27 9.19
C TYR A 27 -5.09 -0.62 9.36
N ASP A 28 -5.97 0.39 9.40
CA ASP A 28 -7.41 0.25 9.16
C ASP A 28 -7.69 0.93 7.81
N VAL A 29 -8.14 0.14 6.84
CA VAL A 29 -8.44 0.61 5.49
C VAL A 29 -9.89 0.27 5.16
N ARG A 30 -10.62 1.29 4.69
CA ARG A 30 -12.04 1.17 4.35
C ARG A 30 -12.28 1.66 2.94
N TRP A 31 -12.87 0.81 2.12
CA TRP A 31 -13.40 1.19 0.81
C TRP A 31 -14.91 1.20 0.89
N LEU A 32 -15.52 2.35 0.59
CA LEU A 32 -16.96 2.53 0.75
C LEU A 32 -17.73 2.15 -0.52
N GLY A 33 -17.08 2.12 -1.69
CA GLY A 33 -17.76 1.90 -2.97
C GLY A 33 -18.89 2.91 -3.19
N GLY A 34 -20.03 2.44 -3.70
CA GLY A 34 -21.26 3.23 -3.81
C GLY A 34 -21.30 4.24 -4.97
N GLY A 35 -20.22 4.36 -5.73
CA GLY A 35 -20.18 5.13 -6.97
C GLY A 35 -20.67 4.31 -8.18
N ALA A 36 -20.34 4.80 -9.37
CA ALA A 36 -20.71 4.13 -10.61
C ALA A 36 -19.92 2.83 -10.80
N ALA A 37 -20.62 1.79 -11.28
CA ALA A 37 -19.98 0.58 -11.77
C ALA A 37 -19.35 0.84 -13.14
N SER A 38 -18.15 0.32 -13.37
CA SER A 38 -17.42 0.40 -14.63
C SER A 38 -16.80 -0.95 -14.98
N HIS A 39 -16.83 -1.27 -16.27
CA HIS A 39 -16.07 -2.37 -16.84
C HIS A 39 -14.79 -1.79 -17.44
N ILE A 40 -13.64 -2.33 -17.04
CA ILE A 40 -12.32 -1.89 -17.50
C ILE A 40 -11.65 -3.04 -18.24
N ARG A 41 -11.15 -2.75 -19.44
CA ARG A 41 -10.25 -3.61 -20.20
C ARG A 41 -8.98 -2.83 -20.52
N ASP A 42 -7.88 -3.20 -19.88
CA ASP A 42 -6.58 -2.58 -20.08
C ASP A 42 -5.61 -3.57 -20.73
N THR A 43 -5.32 -3.35 -22.01
CA THR A 43 -4.37 -4.18 -22.76
C THR A 43 -2.91 -3.80 -22.52
N THR A 44 -2.65 -2.64 -21.91
CA THR A 44 -1.29 -2.18 -21.58
C THR A 44 -0.79 -2.88 -20.33
N PHE A 45 -1.62 -2.93 -19.29
CA PHE A 45 -1.32 -3.61 -18.03
C PHE A 45 -1.82 -5.05 -17.98
N GLY A 46 -2.62 -5.47 -18.96
CA GLY A 46 -3.07 -6.84 -19.10
C GLY A 46 -4.05 -7.23 -18.00
N PHE A 47 -5.13 -6.47 -17.82
CA PHE A 47 -6.24 -6.89 -16.95
C PHE A 47 -7.62 -6.55 -17.52
N VAL A 48 -8.62 -7.33 -17.09
CA VAL A 48 -10.05 -7.01 -17.25
C VAL A 48 -10.72 -7.16 -15.91
N GLY A 49 -11.59 -6.21 -15.56
CA GLY A 49 -12.33 -6.26 -14.32
C GLY A 49 -13.56 -5.37 -14.31
N ASP A 50 -14.39 -5.64 -13.32
CA ASP A 50 -15.55 -4.83 -12.98
C ASP A 50 -15.29 -4.12 -11.65
N PHE A 51 -15.50 -2.81 -11.63
CA PHE A 51 -15.14 -1.95 -10.52
C PHE A 51 -16.32 -1.05 -10.14
N VAL A 52 -16.48 -0.80 -8.85
CA VAL A 52 -17.38 0.23 -8.32
C VAL A 52 -16.50 1.29 -7.68
N ALA A 53 -16.49 2.48 -8.27
CA ALA A 53 -15.76 3.62 -7.74
C ALA A 53 -16.31 4.04 -6.37
N GLY A 54 -15.49 4.63 -5.52
CA GLY A 54 -15.94 5.14 -4.23
C GLY A 54 -14.82 5.73 -3.40
N PRO A 55 -15.15 6.52 -2.36
CA PRO A 55 -14.15 7.00 -1.43
C PRO A 55 -13.50 5.83 -0.69
N ALA A 56 -12.22 6.00 -0.37
CA ALA A 56 -11.49 5.14 0.53
C ALA A 56 -10.83 5.98 1.62
N GLN A 57 -10.69 5.40 2.80
CA GLN A 57 -10.02 5.99 3.95
C GLN A 57 -8.98 5.00 4.47
N ILE A 58 -7.82 5.52 4.88
CA ILE A 58 -6.79 4.75 5.55
C ILE A 58 -6.41 5.46 6.84
N SER A 59 -6.29 4.71 7.92
CA SER A 59 -5.60 5.16 9.13
C SER A 59 -4.52 4.16 9.48
N PHE A 60 -3.43 4.65 10.06
CA PHE A 60 -2.36 3.79 10.52
C PHE A 60 -1.81 4.24 11.87
N THR A 61 -1.27 3.27 12.59
CA THR A 61 -0.43 3.51 13.75
C THR A 61 0.86 2.72 13.62
N ALA A 62 1.99 3.30 14.00
CA ALA A 62 3.30 2.65 13.92
C ALA A 62 4.11 2.92 15.19
N MET A 63 4.81 1.88 15.68
CA MET A 63 5.70 2.00 16.82
C MET A 63 6.74 0.88 16.85
N ASN A 64 7.88 1.16 17.47
CA ASN A 64 8.88 0.15 17.83
C ASN A 64 8.32 -0.74 18.95
N GLU A 65 8.66 -2.03 18.98
CA GLU A 65 8.08 -2.98 19.95
C GLU A 65 8.33 -2.63 21.42
N HIS A 66 9.35 -1.82 21.70
CA HIS A 66 9.74 -1.35 23.04
C HIS A 66 9.91 0.18 23.12
N GLY A 67 9.36 0.94 22.17
CA GLY A 67 9.44 2.40 22.18
C GLY A 67 8.18 3.06 22.77
N ASP A 68 8.35 4.26 23.33
CA ASP A 68 7.25 5.06 23.87
C ASP A 68 6.63 6.03 22.84
N VAL A 69 7.19 6.06 21.61
CA VAL A 69 6.73 6.94 20.54
C VAL A 69 5.74 6.20 19.65
N LEU A 70 4.54 6.77 19.53
CA LEU A 70 3.50 6.33 18.60
C LEU A 70 3.38 7.34 17.45
N TYR A 71 3.49 6.86 16.22
CA TYR A 71 3.19 7.63 15.02
C TYR A 71 1.79 7.26 14.54
N GLU A 72 0.98 8.27 14.23
CA GLU A 72 -0.39 8.09 13.74
C GLU A 72 -0.59 8.83 12.42
N SER A 73 -1.46 8.30 11.56
CA SER A 73 -1.87 8.97 10.33
C SER A 73 -2.61 10.28 10.62
N ASP A 74 -2.29 11.36 9.91
CA ASP A 74 -3.17 12.51 9.81
C ASP A 74 -4.37 12.15 8.94
N ALA A 75 -5.56 12.10 9.53
CA ALA A 75 -6.79 11.74 8.84
C ALA A 75 -7.31 12.85 7.91
N ALA A 76 -7.00 14.12 8.18
CA ALA A 76 -7.53 15.26 7.44
C ALA A 76 -6.67 15.62 6.21
N GLY A 77 -5.38 15.29 6.22
CA GLY A 77 -4.43 15.61 5.16
C GLY A 77 -4.37 14.63 3.98
N GLN A 78 -5.24 13.61 3.94
CA GLN A 78 -5.12 12.53 2.95
C GLN A 78 -5.79 12.88 1.63
N SER A 79 -5.10 12.61 0.53
CA SER A 79 -5.65 12.66 -0.82
C SER A 79 -5.21 11.43 -1.60
N SER A 80 -6.11 10.92 -2.45
CA SER A 80 -5.78 9.84 -3.38
C SER A 80 -5.59 10.44 -4.77
N PRO A 81 -4.43 10.21 -5.43
CA PRO A 81 -4.21 10.67 -6.80
C PRO A 81 -5.08 9.92 -7.83
N LEU A 82 -5.64 8.77 -7.44
CA LEU A 82 -6.51 7.92 -8.25
C LEU A 82 -7.88 7.77 -7.60
N THR A 83 -8.88 7.40 -8.39
CA THR A 83 -10.20 7.04 -7.88
C THR A 83 -10.13 5.67 -7.19
N PRO A 84 -10.38 5.58 -5.87
CA PRO A 84 -10.45 4.29 -5.20
C PRO A 84 -11.70 3.52 -5.69
N GLY A 85 -11.66 2.20 -5.55
CA GLY A 85 -12.78 1.37 -5.93
C GLY A 85 -12.69 -0.03 -5.35
N VAL A 86 -13.82 -0.72 -5.37
CA VAL A 86 -13.93 -2.13 -5.01
C VAL A 86 -14.34 -2.88 -6.27
N GLY A 87 -13.68 -3.99 -6.55
CA GLY A 87 -13.95 -4.71 -7.79
C GLY A 87 -13.40 -6.11 -7.81
N THR A 88 -13.70 -6.80 -8.90
CA THR A 88 -13.13 -8.10 -9.23
C THR A 88 -12.32 -7.98 -10.50
N GLU A 89 -11.08 -8.41 -10.45
CA GLU A 89 -10.16 -8.39 -11.57
C GLU A 89 -9.77 -9.82 -11.98
N ARG A 90 -9.55 -10.00 -13.28
CA ARG A 90 -8.88 -11.19 -13.84
C ARG A 90 -7.59 -10.75 -14.53
N ASN A 91 -6.48 -11.31 -14.06
CA ASN A 91 -5.18 -11.13 -14.71
C ASN A 91 -5.20 -11.67 -16.14
N GLY A 92 -4.67 -10.86 -17.05
CA GLY A 92 -4.77 -10.96 -18.51
C GLY A 92 -4.00 -12.06 -19.19
N VAL A 93 -3.76 -13.19 -18.52
CA VAL A 93 -3.20 -14.39 -19.14
C VAL A 93 -4.13 -14.94 -20.26
N PHE A 94 -5.31 -14.34 -20.45
CA PHE A 94 -6.35 -14.72 -21.42
C PHE A 94 -6.63 -13.66 -22.51
N PHE A 95 -5.77 -12.66 -22.74
CA PHE A 95 -5.94 -11.72 -23.87
C PHE A 95 -5.42 -12.24 -25.22
N SER A 96 -5.20 -13.56 -25.34
CA SER A 96 -4.82 -14.23 -26.58
C SER A 96 -5.97 -14.33 -27.59
#